data_AF-A0A968H1K7-F1
#
_entry.id   AF-A0A968H1K7-F1
#
_cell.length_a   1.000
_cell.length_b   1.000
_cell.length_c   1.000
_cell.angle_alpha   90.00
_cell.angle_beta   90.00
_cell.angle_gamma   90.00
#
_symmetry.space_group_name_H-M   'P 1'
#
loop_
_entity.id
_entity.type
_entity.pdbx_description
1 polymer ?
#
loop_
_entity_poly.entity_id
_entity_poly.type
_entity_poly.pdbx_seq_one_letter_code
_entity_poly.pdbx_strand_id
1 'polypeptide(L)'
;MKRLLVGLLAAACLCGSYPALAAEEKDPKKQAELLEKIKLLEQQIADLTALKLKKQSLPVKREQCMKVVGVESYCTCVVEKLPASVDYRQFVNLLLTPAKEFGYDSMSSEQKKDIDQTLVVWAKCVDYKGPKGAGFLDGILNRDTLF
;
A
#
# COMPACT_ATOMS: atom_id res chain seq x y z
N MET A 1 5.37 26.36 -81.58
CA MET A 1 5.08 24.91 -81.62
C MET A 1 5.48 24.26 -80.29
N LYS A 2 4.59 24.27 -79.29
CA LYS A 2 4.86 23.84 -77.90
C LYS A 2 3.65 23.11 -77.27
N ARG A 3 2.88 22.41 -78.09
CA ARG A 3 1.71 21.61 -77.68
C ARG A 3 1.93 20.15 -78.08
N LEU A 4 2.92 19.49 -77.48
CA LEU A 4 3.13 18.04 -77.64
C LEU A 4 4.12 17.43 -76.61
N LEU A 5 4.45 18.14 -75.53
CA LEU A 5 5.46 17.71 -74.53
C LEU A 5 4.93 17.70 -73.09
N VAL A 6 3.61 17.54 -72.92
CA VAL A 6 2.97 17.44 -71.58
C VAL A 6 2.31 16.07 -71.36
N GLY A 7 2.28 15.19 -72.37
CA GLY A 7 1.58 13.90 -72.30
C GLY A 7 2.42 12.67 -71.92
N LEU A 8 3.75 12.77 -71.79
CA LEU A 8 4.63 11.58 -71.70
C LEU A 8 5.55 11.53 -70.47
N LEU A 9 5.36 12.42 -69.49
CA LEU A 9 6.11 12.42 -68.22
C LEU A 9 5.26 12.00 -67.00
N ALA A 10 3.99 11.65 -67.19
CA ALA A 10 3.08 11.27 -66.11
C ALA A 10 2.95 9.75 -65.88
N ALA A 11 3.69 8.90 -66.63
CA ALA A 11 3.48 7.45 -66.61
C ALA A 11 4.69 6.60 -66.15
N ALA A 12 5.79 7.19 -65.67
CA ALA A 12 7.04 6.44 -65.41
C ALA A 12 7.63 6.54 -63.98
N CYS A 13 6.93 7.10 -62.99
CA CYS A 13 7.40 7.14 -61.60
C CYS A 13 6.38 6.59 -60.59
N LEU A 14 5.71 5.49 -60.94
CA LEU A 14 4.73 4.80 -60.08
C LEU A 14 5.19 3.44 -59.54
N CYS A 15 6.49 3.14 -59.56
CA CYS A 15 7.01 1.90 -58.98
C CYS A 15 8.25 2.16 -58.13
N GLY A 16 8.13 1.95 -56.82
CA GLY A 16 9.27 1.67 -55.95
C GLY A 16 9.60 2.77 -54.97
N SER A 17 8.84 2.86 -53.86
CA SER A 17 9.33 3.17 -52.51
C SER A 17 8.13 3.20 -51.54
N TYR A 18 7.45 2.07 -51.37
CA TYR A 18 6.73 1.85 -50.12
C TYR A 18 7.75 1.19 -49.18
N PRO A 19 8.12 1.80 -48.03
CA PRO A 19 8.56 0.97 -46.94
C PRO A 19 7.35 0.09 -46.62
N ALA A 20 7.51 -1.22 -46.78
CA ALA A 20 6.62 -2.17 -46.17
C ALA A 20 6.63 -1.84 -44.67
N LEU A 21 5.65 -1.05 -44.24
CA LEU A 21 5.14 -1.11 -42.88
C LEU A 21 4.67 -2.56 -42.75
N ALA A 22 5.58 -3.41 -42.27
CA ALA A 22 5.20 -4.61 -41.56
C ALA A 22 4.27 -4.11 -40.45
N ALA A 23 2.97 -4.16 -40.73
CA ALA A 23 1.95 -4.12 -39.72
C ALA A 23 2.28 -5.32 -38.83
N GLU A 24 2.98 -5.06 -37.74
CA GLU A 24 3.10 -5.99 -36.65
C GLU A 24 1.66 -6.26 -36.23
N GLU A 25 1.11 -7.38 -36.71
CA GLU A 25 -0.23 -7.82 -36.38
C GLU A 25 -0.22 -8.03 -34.87
N LYS A 26 -0.73 -7.03 -34.17
CA LYS A 26 -0.69 -6.94 -32.71
C LYS A 26 -1.65 -8.00 -32.19
N ASP A 27 -1.15 -9.23 -32.07
CA ASP A 27 -1.93 -10.40 -31.68
C ASP A 27 -2.63 -10.08 -30.35
N PRO A 28 -3.97 -10.00 -30.31
CA PRO A 28 -4.71 -9.58 -29.13
C PRO A 28 -4.46 -10.50 -27.93
N LYS A 29 -4.03 -11.75 -28.16
CA LYS A 29 -3.63 -12.67 -27.08
C LYS A 29 -2.30 -12.28 -26.45
N LYS A 30 -1.30 -11.89 -27.24
CA LYS A 30 -0.02 -11.39 -26.73
C LYS A 30 -0.19 -10.05 -26.01
N GLN A 31 -1.09 -9.20 -26.49
CA GLN A 31 -1.39 -7.93 -25.84
C GLN A 31 -2.09 -8.13 -24.48
N ALA A 32 -3.00 -9.10 -24.38
CA ALA A 32 -3.65 -9.46 -23.11
C ALA A 32 -2.65 -10.08 -22.10
N GLU A 33 -1.80 -11.00 -22.56
CA GLU A 33 -0.74 -11.61 -21.71
C GLU A 33 0.25 -10.54 -21.20
N LEU A 34 0.61 -9.58 -22.05
CA LEU A 34 1.49 -8.49 -21.66
C LEU A 34 0.83 -7.56 -20.63
N LEU A 35 -0.47 -7.25 -20.78
CA LEU A 35 -1.22 -6.47 -19.81
C LEU A 35 -1.35 -7.17 -18.45
N GLU A 36 -1.52 -8.49 -18.44
CA GLU A 36 -1.56 -9.28 -17.20
C GLU A 36 -0.20 -9.26 -16.49
N LYS A 37 0.90 -9.42 -17.25
CA LYS A 37 2.26 -9.29 -16.72
C LYS A 37 2.54 -7.90 -16.17
N ILE A 38 2.08 -6.85 -16.84
CA ILE A 38 2.20 -5.47 -16.35
C ILE A 38 1.47 -5.31 -15.01
N LYS A 39 0.22 -5.78 -14.90
CA LYS A 39 -0.53 -5.72 -13.63
C LYS A 39 0.17 -6.47 -12.50
N LEU A 40 0.71 -7.65 -12.79
CA LEU A 40 1.47 -8.43 -11.81
C LEU A 40 2.73 -7.69 -11.35
N LEU A 41 3.47 -7.08 -12.29
CA LEU A 41 4.66 -6.28 -11.98
C LEU A 41 4.30 -5.03 -11.16
N GLU A 42 3.23 -4.33 -11.49
CA GLU A 42 2.73 -3.18 -10.71
C GLU A 42 2.37 -3.59 -9.28
N GLN A 43 1.71 -4.74 -9.11
CA GLN A 43 1.37 -5.27 -7.80
C GLN A 43 2.62 -5.63 -6.99
N GLN A 44 3.61 -6.29 -7.62
CA GLN A 44 4.88 -6.62 -6.97
C GLN A 44 5.66 -5.37 -6.55
N ILE A 45 5.66 -4.30 -7.37
CA ILE A 45 6.31 -3.03 -7.04
C ILE A 45 5.62 -2.37 -5.83
N ALA A 46 4.28 -2.39 -5.79
CA ALA A 46 3.52 -1.85 -4.66
C ALA A 46 3.86 -2.58 -3.35
N ASP A 47 3.87 -3.92 -3.38
CA ASP A 47 4.20 -4.75 -2.22
C ASP A 47 5.64 -4.52 -1.74
N LEU A 48 6.61 -4.49 -2.66
CA LEU A 48 8.01 -4.22 -2.34
C LEU A 48 8.21 -2.82 -1.74
N THR A 49 7.50 -1.82 -2.26
CA THR A 49 7.56 -0.45 -1.76
C THR A 49 7.00 -0.36 -0.34
N ALA A 50 5.86 -1.01 -0.08
CA ALA A 50 5.27 -1.09 1.26
C ALA A 50 6.21 -1.78 2.26
N LEU A 51 6.85 -2.89 1.85
CA LEU A 51 7.82 -3.60 2.69
C LEU A 51 9.06 -2.76 3.00
N LYS A 52 9.57 -2.00 2.02
CA LYS A 52 10.73 -1.11 2.21
C LYS A 52 10.39 0.01 3.20
N LEU A 53 9.23 0.65 3.04
CA LEU A 53 8.75 1.68 3.97
C LEU A 53 8.59 1.12 5.39
N LYS A 54 8.01 -0.09 5.52
CA LYS A 54 7.92 -0.76 6.83
C LYS A 54 9.30 -0.95 7.46
N LYS A 55 10.26 -1.53 6.73
CA LYS A 55 11.63 -1.76 7.23
C LYS A 55 12.36 -0.47 7.64
N GLN A 56 12.17 0.62 6.90
CA GLN A 56 12.79 1.91 7.22
C GLN A 56 12.21 2.54 8.49
N SER A 57 10.92 2.32 8.76
CA SER A 57 10.25 2.89 9.94
C SER A 57 10.52 2.12 11.25
N LEU A 58 10.85 0.82 11.17
CA LEU A 58 11.12 -0.03 12.34
C LEU A 58 12.17 0.52 13.32
N PRO A 59 13.39 0.94 12.89
CA PRO A 59 14.39 1.43 13.82
C PRO A 59 13.93 2.68 14.58
N VAL A 60 13.24 3.60 13.89
CA VAL A 60 12.72 4.83 14.50
C VAL A 60 11.64 4.50 15.54
N LYS A 61 10.67 3.65 15.19
CA LYS A 61 9.62 3.21 16.13
C LYS A 61 10.21 2.48 17.33
N ARG A 62 11.24 1.65 17.11
CA ARG A 62 11.94 0.91 18.19
C ARG A 62 12.65 1.88 19.12
N GLU A 63 13.40 2.84 18.59
CA GLU A 63 14.07 3.86 19.38
C GLU A 63 13.08 4.68 20.23
N GLN A 64 11.98 5.12 19.63
CA GLN A 64 10.92 5.85 20.34
C GLN A 64 10.31 5.00 21.47
N CYS A 65 10.05 3.72 21.22
CA CYS A 65 9.57 2.82 22.25
C CYS A 65 10.57 2.61 23.38
N MET A 66 11.84 2.38 23.05
CA MET A 66 12.89 2.19 24.04
C MET A 66 13.09 3.43 24.91
N LYS A 67 12.90 4.64 24.35
CA LYS A 67 12.95 5.89 25.12
C LYS A 67 11.80 6.03 26.12
N VAL A 68 10.60 5.52 25.80
CA VAL A 68 9.40 5.68 26.64
C VAL A 68 9.24 4.53 27.64
N VAL A 69 9.45 3.30 27.20
CA VAL A 69 9.17 2.08 27.98
C VAL A 69 10.43 1.41 28.49
N GLY A 70 11.54 1.46 27.74
CA GLY A 70 12.82 0.87 28.15
C GLY A 70 12.88 -0.66 28.16
N VAL A 71 11.83 -1.36 27.73
CA VAL A 71 11.76 -2.83 27.74
C VAL A 71 11.91 -3.37 26.32
N GLU A 72 13.05 -4.00 26.03
CA GLU A 72 13.43 -4.45 24.69
C GLU A 72 12.46 -5.49 24.09
N SER A 73 12.05 -6.49 24.88
CA SER A 73 11.14 -7.55 24.44
C SER A 73 9.78 -6.99 24.04
N TYR A 74 9.22 -6.09 24.86
CA TYR A 74 7.98 -5.38 24.58
C TYR A 74 8.11 -4.51 23.32
N CYS A 75 9.15 -3.67 23.27
CA CYS A 75 9.34 -2.76 22.14
C CYS A 75 9.56 -3.49 20.83
N THR A 76 10.27 -4.61 20.84
CA THR A 76 10.41 -5.49 19.67
C THR A 76 9.07 -6.06 19.25
N CYS A 77 8.28 -6.58 20.19
CA CYS A 77 6.95 -7.13 19.90
C CYS A 77 6.01 -6.10 19.25
N VAL A 78 5.95 -4.89 19.81
CA VAL A 78 5.05 -3.84 19.33
C VAL A 78 5.46 -3.39 17.93
N VAL A 79 6.71 -3.00 17.71
CA VAL A 79 7.12 -2.35 16.45
C VAL A 79 7.07 -3.29 15.25
N GLU A 80 7.31 -4.60 15.44
CA GLU A 80 7.26 -5.59 14.36
C GLU A 80 5.83 -5.84 13.87
N LYS A 81 4.87 -5.80 14.80
CA LYS A 81 3.48 -6.14 14.55
C LYS A 81 2.59 -4.94 14.28
N LEU A 82 3.03 -3.72 14.61
CA LEU A 82 2.29 -2.49 14.37
C LEU A 82 2.04 -2.29 12.86
N PRO A 83 0.85 -1.82 12.44
CA PRO A 83 0.58 -1.45 11.05
C PRO A 83 1.59 -0.42 10.52
N ALA A 84 1.84 -0.46 9.21
CA ALA A 84 2.77 0.48 8.57
C ALA A 84 2.28 1.93 8.66
N SER A 85 0.96 2.12 8.58
CA SER A 85 0.24 3.39 8.67
C SER A 85 0.29 4.06 10.05
N VAL A 86 0.56 3.29 11.12
CA VAL A 86 0.52 3.79 12.50
C VAL A 86 1.94 4.02 13.00
N ASP A 87 2.28 5.27 13.32
CA ASP A 87 3.56 5.59 13.97
C ASP A 87 3.51 5.36 15.49
N TYR A 88 4.65 5.44 16.17
CA TYR A 88 4.71 5.16 17.61
C TYR A 88 3.98 6.22 18.46
N ARG A 89 3.96 7.48 18.02
CA ARG A 89 3.23 8.55 18.74
C ARG A 89 1.73 8.32 18.63
N GLN A 90 1.24 7.97 17.45
CA GLN A 90 -0.15 7.61 17.22
C GLN A 90 -0.54 6.36 17.99
N PHE A 91 0.34 5.35 18.05
CA PHE A 91 0.17 4.18 18.91
C PHE A 91 -0.05 4.57 20.38
N VAL A 92 0.84 5.41 20.93
CA VAL A 92 0.70 5.89 22.31
C VAL A 92 -0.59 6.70 22.48
N ASN A 93 -0.91 7.60 21.55
CA ASN A 93 -2.12 8.41 21.62
C ASN A 93 -3.39 7.56 21.59
N LEU A 94 -3.42 6.53 20.73
CA LEU A 94 -4.52 5.57 20.66
C LEU A 94 -4.69 4.81 21.97
N LEU A 95 -3.58 4.44 22.62
CA LEU A 95 -3.63 3.81 23.93
C LEU A 95 -4.06 4.77 25.03
N LEU A 96 -3.83 6.08 24.93
CA LEU A 96 -4.16 7.01 26.01
C LEU A 96 -5.54 7.67 25.83
N THR A 97 -6.13 7.61 24.65
CA THR A 97 -7.36 8.33 24.31
C THR A 97 -8.55 7.37 24.26
N PRO A 98 -9.66 7.64 25.00
CA PRO A 98 -10.88 6.86 24.88
C PRO A 98 -11.43 6.85 23.45
N ALA A 99 -12.02 5.74 23.02
CA ALA A 99 -12.50 5.56 21.63
C ALA A 99 -13.45 6.68 21.15
N LYS A 100 -14.29 7.19 22.04
CA LYS A 100 -15.23 8.30 21.76
C LYS A 100 -14.51 9.62 21.49
N GLU A 101 -13.47 9.93 22.24
CA GLU A 101 -12.66 11.16 22.08
C GLU A 101 -11.72 11.05 20.88
N PHE A 102 -11.30 9.82 20.56
CA PHE A 102 -10.49 9.53 19.38
C PHE A 102 -11.29 9.65 18.08
N GLY A 103 -12.62 9.76 18.13
CA GLY A 103 -13.49 9.88 16.96
C GLY A 103 -13.64 8.59 16.16
N TYR A 104 -13.41 7.43 16.80
CA TYR A 104 -13.42 6.12 16.15
C TYR A 104 -14.67 5.89 15.31
N ASP A 105 -15.86 6.22 15.82
CA ASP A 105 -17.15 5.99 15.14
C ASP A 105 -17.25 6.69 13.77
N SER A 106 -16.61 7.85 13.64
CA SER A 106 -16.62 8.68 12.42
C SER A 106 -15.56 8.30 11.38
N MET A 107 -14.67 7.36 11.70
CA MET A 107 -13.56 6.97 10.81
C MET A 107 -13.96 6.00 9.70
N SER A 108 -13.14 5.95 8.64
CA SER A 108 -13.32 4.99 7.55
C SER A 108 -13.12 3.55 8.03
N SER A 109 -13.60 2.59 7.24
CA SER A 109 -13.43 1.17 7.55
C SER A 109 -11.96 0.73 7.62
N GLU A 110 -11.08 1.29 6.78
CA GLU A 110 -9.65 0.99 6.84
C GLU A 110 -9.01 1.56 8.10
N GLN A 111 -9.37 2.78 8.50
CA GLN A 111 -8.83 3.42 9.70
C GLN A 111 -9.23 2.65 10.97
N LYS A 112 -10.49 2.23 11.06
CA LYS A 112 -10.99 1.39 12.16
C LYS A 112 -10.21 0.08 12.24
N LYS A 113 -9.98 -0.58 11.10
CA LYS A 113 -9.20 -1.82 11.03
C LYS A 113 -7.76 -1.62 11.53
N ASP A 114 -7.09 -0.55 11.15
CA ASP A 114 -5.72 -0.26 11.61
C ASP A 114 -5.67 -0.01 13.13
N ILE A 115 -6.68 0.68 13.67
CA ILE A 115 -6.84 0.91 15.11
C ILE A 115 -7.08 -0.41 15.85
N ASP A 116 -8.04 -1.21 15.40
CA ASP A 116 -8.36 -2.49 16.03
C ASP A 116 -7.15 -3.41 16.04
N GLN A 117 -6.44 -3.51 14.90
CA GLN A 117 -5.21 -4.27 14.81
C GLN A 117 -4.15 -3.77 15.78
N THR A 118 -3.99 -2.45 15.90
CA THR A 118 -3.05 -1.84 16.84
C THR A 118 -3.37 -2.20 18.30
N LEU A 119 -4.64 -2.17 18.68
CA LEU A 119 -5.10 -2.57 20.02
C LEU A 119 -4.87 -4.06 20.29
N VAL A 120 -5.11 -4.92 19.29
CA VAL A 120 -4.79 -6.36 19.39
C VAL A 120 -3.29 -6.58 19.56
N VAL A 121 -2.45 -5.83 18.84
CA VAL A 121 -0.98 -5.91 18.96
C VAL A 121 -0.54 -5.58 20.37
N TRP A 122 -1.01 -4.44 20.91
CA TRP A 122 -0.72 -4.07 22.29
C TRP A 122 -1.12 -5.19 23.26
N ALA A 123 -2.36 -5.65 23.19
CA ALA A 123 -2.89 -6.68 24.08
C ALA A 123 -2.06 -7.98 24.03
N LYS A 124 -1.61 -8.40 22.84
CA LYS A 124 -0.73 -9.57 22.68
C LYS A 124 0.68 -9.34 23.20
N CYS A 125 1.20 -8.12 23.14
CA CYS A 125 2.55 -7.81 23.60
C CYS A 125 2.64 -7.60 25.13
N VAL A 126 1.50 -7.40 25.79
CA VAL A 126 1.41 -7.31 27.27
C VAL A 126 0.67 -8.49 27.91
N ASP A 127 0.35 -9.54 27.13
CA ASP A 127 -0.46 -10.69 27.57
C ASP A 127 -1.78 -10.31 28.27
N TYR A 128 -2.48 -9.32 27.74
CA TYR A 128 -3.75 -8.84 28.29
C TYR A 128 -4.85 -9.90 28.16
N LYS A 129 -5.46 -10.27 29.29
CA LYS A 129 -6.49 -11.33 29.35
C LYS A 129 -7.94 -10.81 29.35
N GLY A 130 -8.16 -9.50 29.32
CA GLY A 130 -9.49 -8.89 29.32
C GLY A 130 -10.30 -9.10 30.62
N PRO A 131 -11.35 -8.29 30.84
CA PRO A 131 -12.33 -8.56 31.89
C PRO A 131 -13.17 -9.80 31.53
N LYS A 132 -13.44 -10.66 32.50
CA LYS A 132 -14.24 -11.88 32.30
C LYS A 132 -15.67 -11.49 31.87
N GLY A 133 -16.09 -11.90 30.67
CA GLY A 133 -17.48 -11.78 30.21
C GLY A 133 -17.75 -10.71 29.15
N ALA A 134 -16.78 -9.87 28.79
CA ALA A 134 -16.88 -8.97 27.64
C ALA A 134 -16.21 -9.58 26.40
N GLY A 135 -16.68 -9.25 25.19
CA GLY A 135 -15.96 -9.56 23.96
C GLY A 135 -14.56 -8.92 23.99
N PHE A 136 -13.53 -9.59 23.47
CA PHE A 136 -12.13 -9.16 23.60
C PHE A 136 -11.90 -7.72 23.14
N LEU A 137 -12.48 -7.33 21.99
CA LEU A 137 -12.36 -5.96 21.46
C LEU A 137 -13.24 -4.97 22.22
N ASP A 138 -14.48 -5.33 22.55
CA ASP A 138 -15.38 -4.47 23.34
C ASP A 138 -14.79 -4.17 24.72
N GLY A 139 -14.11 -5.14 25.32
CA GLY A 139 -13.40 -4.97 26.59
C GLY A 139 -12.14 -4.11 26.48
N ILE A 140 -11.52 -4.00 25.29
CA ILE A 140 -10.38 -3.11 25.06
C ILE A 140 -10.86 -1.68 24.77
N LEU A 141 -11.89 -1.53 23.92
CA LEU A 141 -12.40 -0.23 23.45
C LEU A 141 -13.19 0.53 24.53
N ASN A 142 -13.82 -0.16 25.48
CA ASN A 142 -14.59 0.44 26.58
C ASN A 142 -13.77 0.67 27.86
N ARG A 143 -12.44 0.64 27.83
CA ARG A 143 -11.64 1.04 29.00
C ARG A 143 -11.66 2.57 29.13
N ASP A 144 -12.19 3.07 30.24
CA ASP A 144 -12.27 4.50 30.56
C ASP A 144 -10.88 5.16 30.59
N THR A 145 -9.85 4.42 30.99
CA THR A 145 -8.44 4.80 30.86
C THR A 145 -7.61 3.54 30.74
N LEU A 146 -6.56 3.58 29.93
CA LEU A 146 -5.62 2.47 29.76
C LEU A 146 -4.60 2.39 30.91
N PHE A 147 -5.03 2.81 32.10
CA PHE A 147 -4.44 2.62 33.43
C PHE A 147 -5.59 2.59 34.44
#